data_AF-A0A846QW71-F1
#
_entry.id   AF-A0A846QW71-F1
#
_cell.length_a   1.000
_cell.length_b   1.000
_cell.length_c   1.000
_cell.angle_alpha   90.00
_cell.angle_beta   90.00
_cell.angle_gamma   90.00
#
_symmetry.space_group_name_H-M   'P 1'
#
loop_
_entity.id
_entity.type
_entity.pdbx_description
1 polymer ?
#
loop_
_entity_poly.entity_id
_entity_poly.type
_entity_poly.pdbx_seq_one_letter_code
_entity_poly.pdbx_strand_id
1 'polypeptide(L)'
;MNISVELTLTPLQDTFEEPIISFIKRLRSSGLTVLENPLSTQVYGEYDNVMSILQTEIKEALEMVDKGLLYMKIVKSDRSEYEPHF
;
A
#
# COMPACT_ATOMS: atom_id res chain seq x y z
N MET A 1 -8.65 12.25 10.21
CA MET A 1 -7.29 12.88 10.25
C MET A 1 -6.48 12.37 9.06
N ASN A 2 -5.56 13.13 8.47
CA ASN A 2 -4.75 12.59 7.37
C ASN A 2 -3.58 11.73 7.87
N ILE A 3 -3.34 10.62 7.17
CA ILE A 3 -2.24 9.68 7.44
C ILE A 3 -1.46 9.38 6.18
N SER A 4 -0.24 8.89 6.37
CA SER A 4 0.58 8.23 5.36
C SER A 4 0.72 6.77 5.72
N VAL A 5 0.51 5.87 4.76
CA VAL A 5 0.69 4.43 4.96
C VAL A 5 1.67 3.90 3.93
N GLU A 6 2.74 3.28 4.40
CA GLU A 6 3.69 2.54 3.57
C GLU A 6 3.37 1.05 3.63
N LEU A 7 3.31 0.41 2.46
CA LEU A 7 2.93 -0.99 2.26
C LEU A 7 4.00 -1.72 1.45
N THR A 8 4.34 -2.93 1.90
CA THR A 8 5.18 -3.88 1.16
C THR A 8 4.53 -5.25 1.22
N LEU A 9 4.02 -5.73 0.09
CA LEU A 9 3.54 -7.10 -0.07
C LEU A 9 4.71 -8.00 -0.51
N THR A 10 4.92 -9.10 0.22
CA THR A 10 6.00 -10.06 -0.02
C THR A 10 5.41 -11.46 -0.14
N PRO A 11 4.91 -11.85 -1.33
CA PRO A 11 4.54 -13.22 -1.62
C PRO A 11 5.77 -14.13 -1.61
N LEU A 12 5.63 -15.34 -1.08
CA LEU A 12 6.69 -16.35 -0.99
C LEU A 12 6.46 -17.46 -2.04
N GLN A 13 6.36 -17.06 -3.31
CA GLN A 13 6.09 -17.92 -4.46
C GLN A 13 6.79 -17.37 -5.73
N ASP A 14 7.07 -18.21 -6.72
CA ASP A 14 7.81 -17.81 -7.94
C ASP A 14 7.08 -16.73 -8.76
N THR A 15 5.74 -16.78 -8.79
CA THR A 15 4.90 -15.81 -9.49
C THR A 15 4.55 -14.59 -8.61
N PHE A 16 5.47 -14.16 -7.75
CA PHE A 16 5.24 -13.07 -6.78
C PHE A 16 4.88 -11.73 -7.42
N GLU A 17 5.31 -11.47 -8.65
CA GLU A 17 5.07 -10.20 -9.33
C GLU A 17 3.58 -9.94 -9.60
N GLU A 18 2.83 -10.97 -10.00
CA GLU A 18 1.42 -10.85 -10.36
C GLU A 18 0.54 -10.29 -9.21
N PRO A 19 0.55 -10.86 -7.98
CA PRO A 19 -0.23 -10.33 -6.88
C PRO A 19 0.25 -8.93 -6.44
N ILE A 20 1.55 -8.63 -6.53
CA ILE A 20 2.08 -7.29 -6.23
C ILE A 20 1.56 -6.25 -7.23
N ILE A 21 1.69 -6.53 -8.54
CA ILE A 21 1.22 -5.64 -9.60
C ILE A 21 -0.29 -5.44 -9.50
N SER A 22 -1.04 -6.51 -9.24
CA SER A 22 -2.49 -6.46 -9.06
C SER A 22 -2.88 -5.56 -7.88
N PHE A 23 -2.24 -5.74 -6.72
CA PHE A 23 -2.46 -4.93 -5.52
C PHE A 23 -2.17 -3.44 -5.78
N ILE A 24 -1.04 -3.11 -6.40
CA ILE A 24 -0.66 -1.73 -6.72
C ILE A 24 -1.67 -1.08 -7.68
N LYS A 25 -2.12 -1.81 -8.72
CA LYS A 25 -3.12 -1.29 -9.67
C LYS A 25 -4.46 -0.97 -9.02
N ARG A 26 -4.91 -1.76 -8.04
CA ARG A 26 -6.14 -1.47 -7.31
C ARG A 26 -5.98 -0.25 -6.40
N LEU A 27 -4.84 -0.12 -5.71
CA LEU A 27 -4.53 1.10 -4.95
C LEU A 27 -4.53 2.36 -5.84
N ARG A 28 -3.92 2.29 -7.04
CA ARG A 28 -3.97 3.40 -8.02
C ARG A 28 -5.39 3.75 -8.45
N SER A 29 -6.28 2.76 -8.49
CA SER A 29 -7.68 2.93 -8.90
C SER A 29 -8.60 3.36 -7.75
N SER A 30 -8.08 3.44 -6.52
CA SER A 30 -8.89 3.69 -5.33
C SER A 30 -9.24 5.17 -5.10
N GLY A 31 -8.66 6.07 -5.89
CA GLY A 31 -8.80 7.53 -5.70
C GLY A 31 -7.96 8.11 -4.56
N LEU A 32 -7.09 7.31 -3.94
CA LEU A 32 -6.07 7.82 -3.00
C LEU A 32 -4.90 8.44 -3.76
N THR A 33 -4.15 9.32 -3.09
CA THR A 33 -2.81 9.68 -3.57
C THR A 33 -1.91 8.45 -3.36
N VAL A 34 -1.27 7.98 -4.43
CA VAL A 34 -0.39 6.82 -4.41
C VAL A 34 0.97 7.20 -4.97
N LEU A 35 2.04 6.89 -4.22
CA LEU A 35 3.43 7.05 -4.65
C LEU A 35 4.16 5.73 -4.49
N GLU A 36 5.05 5.40 -5.42
CA GLU A 36 5.79 4.14 -5.41
C GLU A 36 7.28 4.36 -5.54
N ASN A 37 8.03 3.44 -4.96
CA ASN A 37 9.46 3.30 -5.18
C ASN A 37 9.80 1.81 -5.29
N PRO A 38 11.07 1.43 -5.55
CA PRO A 38 11.44 0.03 -5.72
C PRO A 38 11.21 -0.88 -4.50
N LEU A 39 10.96 -0.32 -3.31
CA LEU A 39 10.85 -1.05 -2.04
C LEU A 39 9.42 -1.05 -1.45
N SER A 40 8.61 -0.04 -1.74
CA SER A 40 7.30 0.13 -1.13
C SER A 40 6.30 0.92 -2.00
N THR A 41 5.02 0.73 -1.68
CA THR A 41 3.91 1.58 -2.16
C THR A 41 3.40 2.40 -0.99
N GLN A 42 3.23 3.70 -1.19
CA GLN A 42 2.75 4.63 -0.19
C GLN A 42 1.39 5.18 -0.61
N VAL A 43 0.45 5.20 0.32
CA VAL A 43 -0.88 5.80 0.14
C VAL A 43 -1.13 6.88 1.17
N TYR A 44 -1.85 7.93 0.78
CA TYR A 44 -2.12 9.10 1.61
C TYR A 44 -3.59 9.48 1.55
N GLY A 45 -4.12 9.99 2.66
CA GLY A 45 -5.48 10.50 2.72
C GLY A 45 -6.06 10.52 4.13
N GLU A 46 -7.36 10.77 4.20
CA GLU A 46 -8.15 10.73 5.43
C GLU A 46 -8.14 9.29 6.01
N TYR A 47 -7.92 9.16 7.32
CA TYR A 47 -7.73 7.90 8.03
C TYR A 47 -8.82 6.87 7.76
N ASP A 48 -10.10 7.23 7.93
CA ASP A 48 -11.20 6.29 7.79
C ASP A 48 -11.32 5.83 6.33
N ASN A 49 -11.12 6.75 5.39
CA ASN A 49 -11.13 6.42 3.96
C ASN A 49 -9.96 5.50 3.57
N VAL A 50 -8.74 5.82 3.99
CA VAL A 50 -7.54 5.01 3.72
C VAL A 50 -7.72 3.62 4.32
N MET A 51 -8.12 3.51 5.58
CA MET A 51 -8.27 2.22 6.26
C MET A 51 -9.40 1.38 5.64
N SER A 52 -10.50 1.98 5.21
CA SER A 52 -11.59 1.26 4.52
C SER A 52 -11.14 0.67 3.19
N ILE A 53 -10.37 1.41 2.40
CA ILE A 53 -9.80 0.92 1.14
C ILE A 53 -8.80 -0.19 1.43
N LEU A 54 -7.84 0.06 2.32
CA LEU A 54 -6.81 -0.92 2.66
C LEU A 54 -7.39 -2.22 3.23
N GLN A 55 -8.46 -2.17 4.02
CA GLN A 55 -9.14 -3.36 4.49
C GLN A 55 -9.59 -4.29 3.35
N THR A 56 -10.18 -3.71 2.30
CA THR A 56 -10.65 -4.46 1.13
C THR A 56 -9.47 -4.97 0.31
N GLU A 57 -8.53 -4.07 0.00
CA GLU A 57 -7.42 -4.36 -0.92
C GLU A 57 -6.40 -5.35 -0.35
N ILE A 58 -6.11 -5.25 0.95
CA ILE A 58 -5.22 -6.18 1.65
C ILE A 58 -5.85 -7.56 1.72
N LYS A 59 -7.16 -7.65 1.98
CA LYS A 59 -7.86 -8.94 1.98
C LYS A 59 -7.73 -9.63 0.62
N GLU A 60 -8.05 -8.92 -0.47
CA GLU A 60 -7.92 -9.46 -1.82
C GLU A 60 -6.48 -9.84 -2.16
N ALA A 61 -5.48 -9.04 -1.73
CA ALA A 61 -4.07 -9.37 -1.94
C ALA A 61 -3.65 -10.65 -1.22
N LEU A 62 -4.09 -10.85 0.03
CA LEU A 62 -3.78 -12.05 0.80
C LEU A 62 -4.53 -13.28 0.29
N GLU A 63 -5.72 -13.13 -0.30
CA GLU A 63 -6.44 -14.25 -0.94
C GLU A 63 -5.77 -14.74 -2.23
N MET A 64 -5.00 -13.88 -2.93
CA MET A 64 -4.24 -14.24 -4.13
C MET A 64 -2.88 -14.91 -3.84
N VAL A 65 -2.46 -14.97 -2.57
CA VAL A 65 -1.13 -15.42 -2.15
C VAL A 65 -1.26 -16.62 -1.23
N ASP A 66 -0.65 -17.76 -1.57
CA ASP A 66 -0.70 -18.97 -0.71
C ASP A 66 0.09 -18.75 0.60
N LYS A 67 1.31 -18.21 0.47
CA LYS A 67 2.17 -17.85 1.60
C LYS A 67 2.81 -16.51 1.34
N GLY A 68 2.75 -15.63 2.32
CA GLY A 68 3.27 -14.29 2.17
C GLY A 68 3.10 -13.48 3.43
N LEU A 69 3.58 -12.26 3.34
CA LEU A 69 3.53 -11.27 4.39
C LEU A 69 3.27 -9.90 3.79
N LEU A 70 2.56 -9.07 4.54
CA LEU A 70 2.35 -7.67 4.21
C LEU A 70 2.85 -6.83 5.38
N TYR A 71 3.82 -5.97 5.10
CA TYR A 71 4.25 -4.95 6.04
C TYR A 71 3.41 -3.70 5.83
N MET A 72 2.96 -3.10 6.94
CA MET A 72 2.24 -1.85 6.95
C MET A 72 2.81 -0.93 8.02
N LYS A 73 3.19 0.28 7.62
CA LYS A 73 3.67 1.33 8.52
C LYS A 73 2.78 2.55 8.38
N ILE A 74 2.13 2.95 9.48
CA ILE A 74 1.23 4.11 9.51
C ILE A 74 1.93 5.28 10.19
N VAL A 75 1.89 6.44 9.56
CA VAL A 75 2.38 7.71 10.12
C VAL A 75 1.21 8.65 10.35
N LYS A 76 1.11 9.22 11.56
CA LYS A 76 0.07 10.18 11.96
C LYS A 76 0.35 11.59 11.41
N SER A 77 0.48 11.71 10.10
CA SER A 77 0.53 12.96 9.33
C SER A 77 0.51 12.65 7.83
N ASP A 78 0.15 13.64 7.02
CA ASP A 78 0.38 13.58 5.58
C ASP A 78 1.86 13.89 5.28
N ARG A 79 2.53 13.00 4.54
CA ARG A 79 3.93 13.15 4.12
C ARG A 79 4.08 13.04 2.60
N SER A 80 2.99 13.21 1.84
CA SER A 80 2.98 13.10 0.38
C SER A 80 3.91 14.11 -0.31
N GLU A 81 4.15 15.26 0.32
CA GLU A 81 5.05 16.33 -0.18
C GLU A 81 6.44 16.32 0.48
N TYR A 82 6.85 15.21 1.12
CA TYR A 82 8.17 15.17 1.77
C TYR A 82 9.30 15.26 0.74
N GLU A 83 10.13 16.29 0.88
CA GLU A 83 11.42 16.41 0.21
C GLU A 83 12.57 16.43 1.24
N PRO A 84 13.67 15.69 0.99
CA PRO A 84 14.89 15.81 1.78
C PRO A 84 15.44 17.25 1.78
N HIS A 85 15.95 17.71 2.92
CA HIS A 85 16.49 19.08 3.08
C HIS A 85 17.98 19.10 3.46
N PHE A 86 18.76 18.19 2.89
CA PHE A 86 20.22 18.07 3.10
C PHE A 86 20.98 17.90 1.80
#